data_AF-X1M993-F1
#
_entry.id   AF-X1M993-F1
#
_cell.length_a   1.000
_cell.length_b   1.000
_cell.length_c   1.000
_cell.angle_alpha   90.00
_cell.angle_beta   90.00
_cell.angle_gamma   90.00
#
_symmetry.space_group_name_H-M   'P 1'
#
loop_
_entity.id
_entity.type
_entity.pdbx_description
1 polymer ?
#
loop_
_entity_poly.entity_id
_entity_poly.type
_entity_poly.pdbx_seq_one_letter_code
_entity_poly.pdbx_strand_id
1 'polypeptide(L)'
;GINNMPDNLNACREFSYNGISLGRLVAPSVLRYLMITDFSEDANPQSVEVYQRFLKTTCIVYEAVKNIVKELNPDKAMVLNGLYAQMRAAFESLCKNKVPCITYEAINAPRGAYWIFSGKDPVMDFNFIDEWHHWQDIASPEPAWTEYKGSRRSALRLSTPLNPPFDLSDATLFFTGVPWDLSSIALKSPFSDRYECIFELIERYCQTGKKLVIRTHPNEVGKYEGDKYIPLYEQINKRYSHLPENIWIIGPKDKVDSYSLANACRRLGVLSMNSESLYTSKPNFWGMYPFLKQL
;
A
#
# COMPACT_ATOMS: atom_id res chain seq x y z
N GLY A 1 9.57 30.46 -0.84
CA GLY A 1 9.62 30.42 -2.32
C GLY A 1 10.47 29.25 -2.77
N ILE A 2 10.47 28.88 -4.06
CA ILE A 2 11.22 27.71 -4.58
C ILE A 2 12.71 27.71 -4.18
N ASN A 3 13.28 28.90 -3.97
CA ASN A 3 14.69 29.08 -3.59
C ASN A 3 14.99 28.82 -2.10
N ASN A 4 13.96 28.82 -1.23
CA ASN A 4 14.12 28.63 0.21
C ASN A 4 13.38 27.35 0.61
N MET A 5 14.10 26.23 0.61
CA MET A 5 13.57 24.96 1.09
C MET A 5 13.81 24.81 2.60
N PRO A 6 12.90 24.15 3.33
CA PRO A 6 13.09 23.89 4.75
C PRO A 6 14.27 22.95 5.02
N ASP A 7 14.94 23.10 6.14
CA ASP A 7 16.18 22.40 6.51
C ASP A 7 15.99 21.17 7.40
N ASN A 8 14.75 20.88 7.78
CA ASN A 8 14.40 19.72 8.61
C ASN A 8 13.08 19.08 8.16
N LEU A 9 12.83 17.84 8.60
CA LEU A 9 11.68 17.05 8.15
C LEU A 9 10.33 17.64 8.57
N ASN A 10 10.22 18.19 9.79
CA ASN A 10 8.97 18.80 10.25
C ASN A 10 8.62 20.01 9.39
N ALA A 11 9.59 20.90 9.17
CA ALA A 11 9.39 22.05 8.32
C ALA A 11 9.14 21.67 6.85
N CYS A 12 9.74 20.57 6.35
CA CYS A 12 9.41 20.00 5.04
C CYS A 12 7.96 19.52 4.96
N ARG A 13 7.47 18.83 6.00
CA ARG A 13 6.07 18.33 6.07
C ARG A 13 5.05 19.44 6.16
N GLU A 14 5.40 20.53 6.84
CA GLU A 14 4.54 21.71 7.02
C GLU A 14 4.66 22.72 5.87
N PHE A 15 5.58 22.49 4.93
CA PHE A 15 5.81 23.38 3.82
C PHE A 15 4.52 23.62 3.02
N SER A 16 4.23 24.90 2.79
CA SER A 16 3.11 25.34 1.97
C SER A 16 3.58 26.22 0.82
N TYR A 17 2.86 26.15 -0.29
CA TYR A 17 3.14 26.92 -1.49
C TYR A 17 1.81 27.34 -2.12
N ASN A 18 1.62 28.64 -2.36
CA ASN A 18 0.37 29.20 -2.90
C ASN A 18 -0.90 28.77 -2.14
N GLY A 19 -0.79 28.61 -0.82
CA GLY A 19 -1.90 28.18 0.05
C GLY A 19 -2.22 26.69 0.00
N ILE A 20 -1.35 25.87 -0.60
CA ILE A 20 -1.48 24.41 -0.63
C ILE A 20 -0.39 23.80 0.25
N SER A 21 -0.75 22.84 1.09
CA SER A 21 0.17 22.12 1.98
C SER A 21 1.01 21.06 1.23
N LEU A 22 1.82 21.51 0.28
CA LEU A 22 2.63 20.62 -0.58
C LEU A 22 3.53 19.66 0.21
N GLY A 23 4.02 20.05 1.39
CA GLY A 23 4.79 19.16 2.27
C GLY A 23 4.09 17.83 2.49
N ARG A 24 2.90 17.88 3.09
CA ARG A 24 2.07 16.69 3.35
C ARG A 24 1.78 15.88 2.09
N LEU A 25 1.53 16.55 0.98
CA LEU A 25 1.16 15.92 -0.30
C LEU A 25 2.34 15.19 -0.96
N VAL A 26 3.56 15.63 -0.71
CA VAL A 26 4.78 15.04 -1.27
C VAL A 26 5.28 13.85 -0.44
N ALA A 27 4.93 13.80 0.86
CA ALA A 27 5.37 12.77 1.78
C ALA A 27 5.28 11.34 1.23
N PRO A 28 4.17 10.89 0.60
CA PRO A 28 4.08 9.51 0.11
C PRO A 28 5.12 9.16 -0.95
N SER A 29 5.51 10.13 -1.79
CA SER A 29 6.54 9.91 -2.82
C SER A 29 7.93 9.84 -2.23
N VAL A 30 8.19 10.62 -1.18
CA VAL A 30 9.47 10.59 -0.45
C VAL A 30 9.61 9.27 0.30
N LEU A 31 8.57 8.83 1.02
CA LEU A 31 8.54 7.54 1.72
C LEU A 31 8.79 6.38 0.75
N ARG A 32 8.09 6.39 -0.41
CA ARG A 32 8.30 5.41 -1.47
C ARG A 32 9.73 5.43 -2.01
N TYR A 33 10.31 6.61 -2.26
CA TYR A 33 11.68 6.73 -2.76
C TYR A 33 12.71 6.18 -1.78
N LEU A 34 12.52 6.46 -0.49
CA LEU A 34 13.38 5.99 0.58
C LEU A 34 13.10 4.52 0.95
N MET A 35 12.00 3.93 0.46
CA MET A 35 11.51 2.60 0.81
C MET A 35 11.25 2.43 2.31
N ILE A 36 10.77 3.50 2.96
CA ILE A 36 10.40 3.54 4.37
C ILE A 36 8.90 3.81 4.52
N THR A 37 8.34 3.51 5.69
CA THR A 37 6.89 3.71 5.96
C THR A 37 6.58 4.95 6.78
N ASP A 38 7.55 5.44 7.54
CA ASP A 38 7.48 6.72 8.22
C ASP A 38 8.86 7.36 8.24
N PHE A 39 8.87 8.66 8.49
CA PHE A 39 10.05 9.40 8.86
C PHE A 39 10.28 9.17 10.36
N SER A 40 10.99 8.09 10.72
CA SER A 40 11.45 7.89 12.11
C SER A 40 12.12 9.15 12.65
N GLU A 41 12.05 9.37 13.96
CA GLU A 41 12.53 10.60 14.63
C GLU A 41 14.00 10.93 14.34
N ASP A 42 14.81 9.95 13.96
CA ASP A 42 16.17 10.15 13.46
C ASP A 42 16.14 10.70 12.02
N ALA A 43 15.97 12.01 11.92
CA ALA A 43 16.10 12.77 10.68
C ALA A 43 17.52 12.63 10.11
N ASN A 44 17.74 11.61 9.29
CA ASN A 44 18.96 11.52 8.49
C ASN A 44 18.99 12.73 7.54
N PRO A 45 20.10 13.49 7.46
CA PRO A 45 20.28 14.57 6.49
C PRO A 45 19.89 14.20 5.05
N GLN A 46 20.11 12.93 4.67
CA GLN A 46 19.69 12.40 3.37
C GLN A 46 18.17 12.44 3.16
N SER A 47 17.37 12.15 4.19
CA SER A 47 15.90 12.17 4.11
C SER A 47 15.39 13.58 3.88
N VAL A 48 15.97 14.57 4.59
CA VAL A 48 15.67 16.00 4.37
C VAL A 48 16.00 16.39 2.95
N GLU A 49 17.20 16.05 2.46
CA GLU A 49 17.63 16.40 1.11
C GLU A 49 16.70 15.82 0.03
N VAL A 50 16.33 14.54 0.15
CA VAL A 50 15.37 13.91 -0.75
C VAL A 50 14.03 14.64 -0.71
N TYR A 51 13.53 14.96 0.48
CA TYR A 51 12.28 15.71 0.65
C TYR A 51 12.34 17.07 -0.03
N GLN A 52 13.40 17.84 0.20
CA GLN A 52 13.63 19.15 -0.44
C GLN A 52 13.65 19.03 -1.97
N ARG A 53 14.29 17.99 -2.53
CA ARG A 53 14.30 17.75 -3.99
C ARG A 53 12.88 17.53 -4.50
N PHE A 54 12.10 16.68 -3.85
CA PHE A 54 10.70 16.46 -4.22
C PHE A 54 9.86 17.75 -4.09
N LEU A 55 10.04 18.55 -3.03
CA LEU A 55 9.35 19.84 -2.86
C LEU A 55 9.68 20.81 -3.99
N LYS A 56 10.96 20.96 -4.35
CA LYS A 56 11.40 21.81 -5.47
C LYS A 56 10.74 21.38 -6.77
N THR A 57 10.83 20.09 -7.11
CA THR A 57 10.21 19.54 -8.32
C THR A 57 8.70 19.75 -8.32
N THR A 58 8.03 19.53 -7.19
CA THR A 58 6.58 19.70 -7.04
C THR A 58 6.17 21.15 -7.26
N CYS A 59 6.90 22.12 -6.69
CA CYS A 59 6.64 23.54 -6.94
C CYS A 59 6.81 23.92 -8.43
N ILE A 60 7.85 23.39 -9.09
CA ILE A 60 8.10 23.63 -10.52
C ILE A 60 6.95 23.09 -11.36
N VAL A 61 6.51 21.85 -11.11
CA VAL A 61 5.39 21.23 -11.83
C VAL A 61 4.10 22.02 -11.59
N TYR A 62 3.84 22.45 -10.35
CA TYR A 62 2.69 23.27 -10.01
C TYR A 62 2.62 24.57 -10.84
N GLU A 63 3.72 25.32 -10.90
CA GLU A 63 3.78 26.57 -11.68
C GLU A 63 3.72 26.31 -13.18
N ALA A 64 4.37 25.25 -13.68
CA ALA A 64 4.29 24.87 -15.09
C ALA A 64 2.84 24.57 -15.50
N VAL A 65 2.13 23.74 -14.74
CA VAL A 65 0.72 23.40 -15.02
C VAL A 65 -0.17 24.63 -14.92
N LYS A 66 0.06 25.50 -13.94
CA LYS A 66 -0.68 26.77 -13.81
C LYS A 66 -0.50 27.66 -15.04
N ASN A 67 0.71 27.73 -15.60
CA ASN A 67 0.97 28.50 -16.81
C ASN A 67 0.31 27.86 -18.04
N ILE A 68 0.39 26.53 -18.17
CA ILE A 68 -0.30 25.77 -19.23
C ILE A 68 -1.82 26.02 -19.18
N VAL A 69 -2.43 26.01 -17.99
CA VAL A 69 -3.86 26.29 -17.82
C VAL A 69 -4.22 27.71 -18.28
N LYS A 70 -3.39 28.70 -17.97
CA LYS A 70 -3.60 30.08 -18.42
C LYS A 70 -3.50 30.24 -19.93
N GLU A 71 -2.55 29.54 -20.54
CA GLU A 71 -2.29 29.64 -21.98
C GLU A 71 -3.34 28.87 -22.80
N LEU A 72 -3.64 27.63 -22.40
CA LEU A 72 -4.52 26.75 -23.18
C LEU A 72 -5.99 26.86 -22.79
N ASN A 73 -6.31 27.37 -21.59
CA ASN A 73 -7.66 27.43 -21.03
C ASN A 73 -8.47 26.13 -21.22
N PRO A 74 -7.98 24.98 -20.70
CA PRO A 74 -8.59 23.68 -20.98
C PRO A 74 -9.95 23.52 -20.28
N ASP A 75 -10.91 22.92 -20.99
CA ASP A 75 -12.24 22.59 -20.42
C ASP A 75 -12.17 21.44 -19.40
N LYS A 76 -11.17 20.57 -19.52
CA LYS A 76 -10.96 19.40 -18.66
C LYS A 76 -9.51 18.91 -18.74
N ALA A 77 -9.04 18.29 -17.67
CA ALA A 77 -7.74 17.63 -17.61
C ALA A 77 -7.85 16.18 -17.12
N MET A 78 -6.86 15.37 -17.47
CA MET A 78 -6.67 14.01 -16.94
C MET A 78 -5.29 13.88 -16.31
N VAL A 79 -5.22 13.25 -15.13
CA VAL A 79 -3.97 13.06 -14.38
C VAL A 79 -3.84 11.60 -13.95
N LEU A 80 -2.69 11.00 -14.20
CA LEU A 80 -2.42 9.63 -13.74
C LEU A 80 -2.27 9.61 -12.21
N ASN A 81 -3.03 8.73 -11.55
CA ASN A 81 -3.03 8.40 -10.12
C ASN A 81 -3.43 9.57 -9.19
N GLY A 82 -2.71 10.68 -9.27
CA GLY A 82 -2.93 11.90 -8.49
C GLY A 82 -2.25 11.91 -7.12
N LEU A 83 -1.66 10.82 -6.63
CA LEU A 83 -0.94 10.81 -5.34
C LEU A 83 0.56 11.05 -5.44
N TYR A 84 1.19 10.69 -6.56
CA TYR A 84 2.64 10.93 -6.73
C TYR A 84 2.94 12.42 -6.79
N ALA A 85 4.04 12.87 -6.17
CA ALA A 85 4.37 14.28 -5.93
C ALA A 85 4.14 15.18 -7.16
N GLN A 86 4.64 14.78 -8.33
CA GLN A 86 4.47 15.52 -9.58
C GLN A 86 3.01 15.55 -10.04
N MET A 87 2.34 14.40 -10.03
CA MET A 87 0.94 14.25 -10.42
C MET A 87 0.00 14.98 -9.45
N ARG A 88 0.32 14.93 -8.15
CA ARG A 88 -0.39 15.65 -7.11
C ARG A 88 -0.22 17.16 -7.27
N ALA A 89 0.98 17.66 -7.57
CA ALA A 89 1.18 19.07 -7.89
C ALA A 89 0.34 19.52 -9.10
N ALA A 90 0.32 18.71 -10.16
CA ALA A 90 -0.48 18.99 -11.35
C ALA A 90 -1.98 19.04 -11.00
N PHE A 91 -2.48 18.02 -10.28
CA PHE A 91 -3.85 17.96 -9.81
C PHE A 91 -4.24 19.18 -8.96
N GLU A 92 -3.45 19.52 -7.94
CA GLU A 92 -3.71 20.67 -7.07
C GLU A 92 -3.69 22.00 -7.86
N SER A 93 -2.79 22.13 -8.84
CA SER A 93 -2.73 23.30 -9.72
C SER A 93 -4.00 23.43 -10.58
N LEU A 94 -4.47 22.32 -11.15
CA LEU A 94 -5.73 22.27 -11.92
C LEU A 94 -6.92 22.65 -11.04
N CYS A 95 -7.04 22.06 -9.85
CA CYS A 95 -8.09 22.37 -8.88
C CYS A 95 -8.09 23.85 -8.48
N LYS A 96 -6.91 24.42 -8.18
CA LYS A 96 -6.79 25.84 -7.81
C LYS A 96 -7.23 26.78 -8.92
N ASN A 97 -7.00 26.40 -10.18
CA ASN A 97 -7.43 27.15 -11.36
C ASN A 97 -8.83 26.76 -11.85
N LYS A 98 -9.58 25.97 -11.07
CA LYS A 98 -10.96 25.55 -11.36
C LYS A 98 -11.12 24.77 -12.68
N VAL A 99 -10.08 24.06 -13.11
CA VAL A 99 -10.16 23.14 -14.25
C VAL A 99 -10.70 21.80 -13.75
N PRO A 100 -11.82 21.29 -14.30
CA PRO A 100 -12.31 19.96 -14.00
C PRO A 100 -11.24 18.90 -14.29
N CYS A 101 -10.91 18.07 -13.30
CA CYS A 101 -9.85 17.08 -13.42
C CYS A 101 -10.38 15.67 -13.15
N ILE A 102 -10.02 14.73 -14.01
CA ILE A 102 -10.24 13.29 -13.80
C ILE A 102 -8.89 12.66 -13.48
N THR A 103 -8.77 11.99 -12.35
CA THR A 103 -7.62 11.15 -12.06
C THR A 103 -7.91 9.71 -12.51
N TYR A 104 -6.90 8.98 -12.97
CA TYR A 104 -7.08 7.60 -13.44
C TYR A 104 -5.89 6.70 -13.11
N GLU A 105 -6.10 5.40 -13.00
CA GLU A 105 -5.04 4.40 -12.79
C GLU A 105 -5.33 3.15 -13.60
N ALA A 106 -4.26 2.51 -14.09
CA ALA A 106 -4.34 1.24 -14.80
C ALA A 106 -4.08 0.09 -13.82
N ILE A 107 -5.08 -0.76 -13.62
CA ILE A 107 -4.96 -1.99 -12.85
C ILE A 107 -4.77 -3.15 -13.82
N ASN A 108 -3.59 -3.77 -13.77
CA ASN A 108 -3.37 -5.03 -14.46
C ASN A 108 -4.07 -6.16 -13.70
N ALA A 109 -5.09 -6.76 -14.31
CA ALA A 109 -5.67 -8.01 -13.83
C ALA A 109 -5.42 -9.12 -14.86
N PRO A 110 -5.58 -10.41 -14.49
CA PRO A 110 -5.24 -11.54 -15.36
C PRO A 110 -5.89 -11.56 -16.75
N ARG A 111 -6.96 -10.78 -16.97
CA ARG A 111 -7.68 -10.69 -18.24
C ARG A 111 -7.58 -9.34 -18.95
N GLY A 112 -6.68 -8.46 -18.52
CA GLY A 112 -6.44 -7.20 -19.21
C GLY A 112 -6.12 -6.03 -18.27
N ALA A 113 -5.90 -4.88 -18.90
CA ALA A 113 -5.76 -3.61 -18.19
C ALA A 113 -7.15 -3.03 -17.92
N TYR A 114 -7.49 -2.93 -16.64
CA TYR A 114 -8.67 -2.22 -16.16
C TYR A 114 -8.29 -0.80 -15.83
N TRP A 115 -9.20 0.13 -16.02
CA TRP A 115 -8.96 1.54 -15.77
C TRP A 115 -9.96 2.00 -14.73
N ILE A 116 -9.44 2.56 -13.65
CA ILE A 116 -10.26 3.22 -12.63
C ILE A 116 -10.14 4.73 -12.81
N PHE A 117 -11.23 5.44 -12.54
CA PHE A 117 -11.33 6.88 -12.74
C PHE A 117 -11.97 7.53 -11.51
N SER A 118 -11.51 8.72 -11.14
CA SER A 118 -12.13 9.56 -10.10
C SER A 118 -12.22 11.00 -10.60
N GLY A 119 -13.37 11.63 -10.39
CA GLY A 119 -13.61 13.03 -10.78
C GLY A 119 -13.49 14.04 -9.65
N LYS A 120 -13.15 13.60 -8.43
CA LYS A 120 -13.14 14.45 -7.23
C LYS A 120 -11.79 14.44 -6.54
N ASP A 121 -11.25 13.25 -6.36
CA ASP A 121 -10.04 12.99 -5.57
C ASP A 121 -9.01 12.21 -6.40
N PRO A 122 -7.74 12.15 -5.99
CA PRO A 122 -6.80 11.18 -6.54
C PRO A 122 -7.37 9.76 -6.48
N VAL A 123 -7.33 9.05 -7.60
CA VAL A 123 -8.01 7.75 -7.80
C VAL A 123 -7.51 6.65 -6.86
N MET A 124 -6.30 6.80 -6.33
CA MET A 124 -5.69 5.86 -5.40
C MET A 124 -5.79 6.31 -3.93
N ASP A 125 -6.47 7.43 -3.65
CA ASP A 125 -6.77 7.91 -2.29
C ASP A 125 -8.08 7.29 -1.81
N PHE A 126 -8.08 5.97 -1.62
CA PHE A 126 -9.30 5.22 -1.31
C PHE A 126 -9.79 5.51 0.12
N ASN A 127 -10.95 6.15 0.24
CA ASN A 127 -11.73 6.13 1.47
C ASN A 127 -12.70 4.95 1.46
N PHE A 128 -12.21 3.78 1.88
CA PHE A 128 -13.01 2.54 1.90
C PHE A 128 -14.27 2.62 2.75
N ILE A 129 -14.29 3.46 3.79
CA ILE A 129 -15.46 3.58 4.66
C ILE A 129 -16.58 4.28 3.89
N ASP A 130 -16.27 5.41 3.26
CA ASP A 130 -17.25 6.16 2.48
C ASP A 130 -17.71 5.35 1.26
N GLU A 131 -16.78 4.68 0.56
CA GLU A 131 -17.10 3.80 -0.55
C GLU A 131 -17.96 2.61 -0.08
N TRP A 132 -17.61 1.95 1.03
CA TRP A 132 -18.43 0.86 1.57
C TRP A 132 -19.85 1.33 1.87
N HIS A 133 -20.01 2.48 2.53
CA HIS A 133 -21.34 3.02 2.81
C HIS A 133 -22.13 3.36 1.53
N HIS A 134 -21.46 3.69 0.44
CA HIS A 134 -22.10 3.91 -0.85
C HIS A 134 -22.55 2.61 -1.52
N TRP A 135 -21.74 1.55 -1.44
CA TRP A 135 -21.95 0.31 -2.20
C TRP A 135 -22.59 -0.84 -1.40
N GLN A 136 -22.67 -0.76 -0.07
CA GLN A 136 -23.10 -1.88 0.80
C GLN A 136 -24.50 -2.42 0.47
N ASP A 137 -25.40 -1.57 -0.02
CA ASP A 137 -26.79 -1.92 -0.35
C ASP A 137 -26.97 -2.27 -1.84
N ILE A 138 -25.92 -2.14 -2.65
CA ILE A 138 -25.95 -2.41 -4.08
C ILE A 138 -25.56 -3.87 -4.31
N ALA A 139 -26.50 -4.66 -4.84
CA ALA A 139 -26.25 -6.06 -5.17
C ALA A 139 -25.08 -6.19 -6.17
N SER A 140 -24.15 -7.09 -5.87
CA SER A 140 -23.04 -7.38 -6.78
C SER A 140 -23.57 -7.95 -8.11
N PRO A 141 -23.10 -7.45 -9.27
CA PRO A 141 -23.52 -7.99 -10.55
C PRO A 141 -22.92 -9.40 -10.76
N GLU A 142 -23.73 -10.43 -10.53
CA GLU A 142 -23.47 -11.76 -11.11
C GLU A 142 -23.64 -11.66 -12.64
N PRO A 143 -22.74 -12.20 -13.49
CA PRO A 143 -21.76 -13.27 -13.22
C PRO A 143 -20.28 -12.82 -13.17
N ALA A 144 -20.00 -11.52 -13.13
CA ALA A 144 -18.63 -10.98 -13.27
C ALA A 144 -17.66 -11.51 -12.21
N TRP A 145 -18.16 -11.82 -11.01
CA TRP A 145 -17.36 -12.31 -9.89
C TRP A 145 -16.84 -13.74 -10.09
N THR A 146 -17.70 -14.66 -10.50
CA THR A 146 -17.36 -16.07 -10.71
C THR A 146 -16.34 -16.24 -11.83
N GLU A 147 -16.53 -15.48 -12.90
CA GLU A 147 -15.64 -15.47 -14.06
C GLU A 147 -14.25 -14.88 -13.71
N TYR A 148 -14.22 -13.79 -12.93
CA TYR A 148 -12.97 -13.19 -12.46
C TYR A 148 -12.16 -14.14 -11.56
N LYS A 149 -12.81 -14.84 -10.61
CA LYS A 149 -12.18 -15.86 -9.74
C LYS A 149 -11.53 -16.99 -10.54
N GLY A 150 -12.22 -17.49 -11.57
CA GLY A 150 -11.69 -18.53 -12.45
C GLY A 150 -10.40 -18.09 -13.17
N SER A 151 -10.32 -16.82 -13.57
CA SER A 151 -9.19 -16.26 -14.32
C SER A 151 -7.90 -16.10 -13.52
N ARG A 152 -7.99 -15.68 -12.25
CA ARG A 152 -6.85 -15.56 -11.33
C ARG A 152 -6.26 -16.94 -11.00
N ARG A 153 -7.13 -17.95 -10.79
CA ARG A 153 -6.70 -19.34 -10.57
C ARG A 153 -5.96 -19.92 -11.77
N SER A 154 -6.37 -19.60 -13.01
CA SER A 154 -5.70 -20.11 -14.21
C SER A 154 -4.35 -19.42 -14.50
N ALA A 155 -4.19 -18.16 -14.09
CA ALA A 155 -2.96 -17.40 -14.34
C ALA A 155 -1.81 -17.75 -13.37
N LEU A 156 -2.13 -18.27 -12.19
CA LEU A 156 -1.16 -18.69 -11.17
C LEU A 156 -1.03 -20.22 -11.14
N ARG A 157 -0.48 -20.82 -12.22
CA ARG A 157 -0.08 -22.23 -12.23
C ARG A 157 1.26 -22.42 -11.50
N LEU A 158 1.30 -22.14 -10.20
CA LEU A 158 2.42 -22.54 -9.34
C LEU A 158 1.95 -23.68 -8.43
N SER A 159 2.06 -24.90 -8.96
CA SER A 159 1.63 -26.15 -8.33
C SER A 159 2.71 -26.75 -7.43
N THR A 160 3.36 -25.96 -6.58
CA THR A 160 4.21 -26.55 -5.55
C THR A 160 3.29 -27.07 -4.44
N PRO A 161 3.36 -28.37 -4.08
CA PRO A 161 2.60 -28.89 -2.96
C PRO A 161 2.91 -28.10 -1.69
N LEU A 162 1.86 -27.74 -0.93
CA LEU A 162 2.03 -27.19 0.41
C LEU A 162 2.55 -28.32 1.32
N ASN A 163 3.73 -28.12 1.90
CA ASN A 163 4.29 -28.98 2.95
C ASN A 163 4.34 -28.21 4.27
N PRO A 164 3.18 -27.89 4.89
CA PRO A 164 3.15 -27.09 6.10
C PRO A 164 3.70 -27.90 7.28
N PRO A 165 4.32 -27.24 8.28
CA PRO A 165 4.81 -27.91 9.49
C PRO A 165 3.67 -28.36 10.43
N PHE A 166 2.43 -27.95 10.16
CA PHE A 166 1.25 -28.30 10.93
C PHE A 166 0.00 -28.34 10.05
N ASP A 167 -1.07 -28.96 10.55
CA ASP A 167 -2.39 -28.86 9.93
C ASP A 167 -2.85 -27.39 9.89
N LEU A 168 -3.20 -26.91 8.69
CA LEU A 168 -3.63 -25.54 8.42
C LEU A 168 -5.12 -25.31 8.70
N SER A 169 -5.92 -26.36 8.89
CA SER A 169 -7.38 -26.28 8.96
C SER A 169 -7.93 -25.36 10.07
N ASP A 170 -7.14 -25.10 11.12
CA ASP A 170 -7.40 -24.20 12.24
C ASP A 170 -6.49 -22.96 12.26
N ALA A 171 -5.55 -22.85 11.33
CA ALA A 171 -4.55 -21.78 11.28
C ALA A 171 -5.13 -20.44 10.80
N THR A 172 -4.49 -19.36 11.23
CA THR A 172 -4.72 -18.01 10.70
C THR A 172 -3.63 -17.68 9.68
N LEU A 173 -4.01 -17.32 8.46
CA LEU A 173 -3.10 -16.79 7.46
C LEU A 173 -3.06 -15.27 7.52
N PHE A 174 -1.86 -14.71 7.45
CA PHE A 174 -1.62 -13.28 7.39
C PHE A 174 -0.78 -12.92 6.16
N PHE A 175 -1.33 -12.12 5.25
CA PHE A 175 -0.59 -11.57 4.10
C PHE A 175 0.03 -10.22 4.45
N THR A 176 1.30 -10.04 4.10
CA THR A 176 1.96 -8.73 4.20
C THR A 176 1.94 -8.02 2.85
N GLY A 177 2.08 -6.69 2.88
CA GLY A 177 2.30 -5.86 1.70
C GLY A 177 3.73 -5.30 1.70
N VAL A 178 4.15 -4.70 0.57
CA VAL A 178 5.46 -4.04 0.49
C VAL A 178 5.41 -2.60 1.06
N PRO A 179 6.48 -2.12 1.73
CA PRO A 179 6.48 -0.81 2.42
C PRO A 179 6.36 0.40 1.49
N TRP A 180 6.80 0.27 0.25
CA TRP A 180 6.77 1.35 -0.74
C TRP A 180 5.50 1.39 -1.58
N ASP A 181 4.52 0.51 -1.33
CA ASP A 181 3.24 0.59 -2.03
C ASP A 181 2.42 1.76 -1.50
N LEU A 182 1.85 2.57 -2.39
CA LEU A 182 1.02 3.71 -2.02
C LEU A 182 -0.22 3.25 -1.23
N SER A 183 -0.76 2.07 -1.56
CA SER A 183 -1.86 1.47 -0.79
C SER A 183 -1.49 1.21 0.68
N SER A 184 -0.20 1.01 0.96
CA SER A 184 0.33 0.80 2.31
C SER A 184 0.66 2.13 3.00
N ILE A 185 1.18 3.11 2.26
CA ILE A 185 1.55 4.43 2.77
C ILE A 185 0.31 5.29 3.08
N ALA A 186 -0.75 5.16 2.28
CA ALA A 186 -1.98 5.94 2.44
C ALA A 186 -2.83 5.49 3.65
N LEU A 187 -2.65 4.26 4.14
CA LEU A 187 -3.38 3.76 5.30
C LEU A 187 -2.75 4.27 6.59
N LYS A 188 -3.54 5.01 7.40
CA LYS A 188 -3.15 5.41 8.75
C LYS A 188 -3.06 4.17 9.64
N SER A 189 -1.83 3.71 9.90
CA SER A 189 -1.54 2.69 10.89
C SER A 189 -1.48 3.31 12.29
N PRO A 190 -2.00 2.65 13.34
CA PRO A 190 -1.75 3.05 14.72
C PRO A 190 -0.34 2.68 15.21
N PHE A 191 0.43 1.92 14.42
CA PHE A 191 1.80 1.56 14.72
C PHE A 191 2.77 2.53 14.03
N SER A 192 3.80 2.94 14.76
CA SER A 192 4.92 3.77 14.29
C SER A 192 5.78 3.04 13.25
N ASP A 193 5.98 1.74 13.43
CA ASP A 193 6.61 0.87 12.45
C ASP A 193 5.63 -0.23 12.04
N ARG A 194 5.49 -0.43 10.72
CA ARG A 194 4.64 -1.50 10.20
C ARG A 194 5.10 -2.89 10.62
N TYR A 195 6.37 -3.07 10.95
CA TYR A 195 6.91 -4.35 11.40
C TYR A 195 6.60 -4.61 12.87
N GLU A 196 6.51 -3.59 13.72
CA GLU A 196 6.04 -3.74 15.11
C GLU A 196 4.70 -4.44 15.15
N CYS A 197 3.86 -4.11 14.18
CA CYS A 197 2.56 -4.72 14.02
C CYS A 197 2.65 -6.25 13.81
N ILE A 198 3.57 -6.70 12.96
CA ILE A 198 3.80 -8.13 12.68
C ILE A 198 4.47 -8.81 13.88
N PHE A 199 5.38 -8.13 14.56
CA PHE A 199 6.03 -8.65 15.76
C PHE A 199 5.03 -8.83 16.89
N GLU A 200 4.17 -7.85 17.16
CA GLU A 200 3.08 -7.95 18.14
C GLU A 200 2.11 -9.11 17.80
N LEU A 201 1.82 -9.30 16.51
CA LEU A 201 1.03 -10.44 16.04
C LEU A 201 1.72 -11.77 16.36
N ILE A 202 3.02 -11.90 16.06
CA ILE A 202 3.82 -13.09 16.38
C ILE A 202 3.79 -13.36 17.89
N GLU A 203 4.07 -12.35 18.73
CA GLU A 203 4.09 -12.50 20.19
C GLU A 203 2.77 -13.03 20.75
N ARG A 204 1.63 -12.51 20.26
CA ARG A 204 0.30 -12.98 20.70
C ARG A 204 0.03 -14.44 20.32
N TYR A 205 0.48 -14.86 19.14
CA TYR A 205 0.34 -16.25 18.73
C TYR A 205 1.32 -17.18 19.46
N CYS A 206 2.49 -16.70 19.85
CA CYS A 206 3.37 -17.39 20.79
C CYS A 206 2.67 -17.64 22.14
N GLN A 207 2.00 -16.63 22.69
CA GLN A 207 1.33 -16.72 24.00
C GLN A 207 0.09 -17.62 23.98
N THR A 208 -0.68 -17.60 22.89
CA THR A 208 -1.94 -18.37 22.80
C THR A 208 -1.76 -19.79 22.30
N GLY A 209 -0.61 -20.12 21.71
CA GLY A 209 -0.37 -21.43 21.05
C GLY A 209 -1.23 -21.67 19.81
N LYS A 210 -2.04 -20.69 19.37
CA LYS A 210 -2.82 -20.76 18.13
C LYS A 210 -1.87 -20.82 16.93
N LYS A 211 -2.32 -21.39 15.82
CA LYS A 211 -1.46 -21.52 14.62
C LYS A 211 -1.50 -20.28 13.75
N LEU A 212 -0.32 -19.79 13.36
CA LEU A 212 -0.13 -18.60 12.53
C LEU A 212 0.70 -18.95 11.30
N VAL A 213 0.23 -18.52 10.14
CA VAL A 213 1.00 -18.51 8.90
C VAL A 213 1.18 -17.06 8.46
N ILE A 214 2.42 -16.61 8.27
CA ILE A 214 2.71 -15.29 7.68
C ILE A 214 3.31 -15.50 6.31
N ARG A 215 2.66 -14.95 5.28
CA ARG A 215 3.17 -14.95 3.91
C ARG A 215 3.70 -13.57 3.58
N THR A 216 5.02 -13.47 3.43
CA THR A 216 5.65 -12.20 3.01
C THR A 216 5.46 -11.96 1.52
N HIS A 217 5.50 -10.69 1.10
CA HIS A 217 5.14 -10.32 -0.26
C HIS A 217 6.28 -10.67 -1.25
N PRO A 218 6.04 -11.33 -2.40
CA PRO A 218 7.10 -11.74 -3.33
C PRO A 218 7.97 -10.59 -3.84
N ASN A 219 7.37 -9.42 -4.07
CA ASN A 219 8.11 -8.22 -4.50
C ASN A 219 9.02 -7.61 -3.42
N GLU A 220 9.06 -8.12 -2.19
CA GLU A 220 10.06 -7.69 -1.21
C GLU A 220 11.50 -8.03 -1.65
N VAL A 221 11.65 -8.99 -2.57
CA VAL A 221 12.92 -9.35 -3.22
C VAL A 221 12.82 -9.19 -4.75
N GLY A 222 13.91 -8.84 -5.42
CA GLY A 222 13.94 -8.60 -6.87
C GLY A 222 13.94 -7.12 -7.29
N LYS A 223 12.85 -6.65 -7.93
CA LYS A 223 12.81 -5.41 -8.76
C LYS A 223 13.30 -4.11 -8.09
N TYR A 224 13.32 -4.06 -6.76
CA TYR A 224 13.70 -2.90 -5.97
C TYR A 224 14.82 -3.22 -4.97
N GLU A 225 15.61 -4.27 -5.23
CA GLU A 225 16.81 -4.59 -4.45
C GLU A 225 17.78 -3.39 -4.46
N GLY A 226 18.03 -2.86 -3.28
CA GLY A 226 19.04 -1.85 -3.00
C GLY A 226 19.40 -1.91 -1.52
N ASP A 227 20.59 -1.43 -1.17
CA ASP A 227 21.25 -1.61 0.14
C ASP A 227 20.48 -1.05 1.36
N LYS A 228 19.32 -0.42 1.15
CA LYS A 228 18.56 0.32 2.17
C LYS A 228 17.32 -0.41 2.69
N TYR A 229 16.84 -1.43 1.96
CA TYR A 229 15.65 -2.18 2.37
C TYR A 229 16.01 -3.58 2.83
N ILE A 230 15.55 -3.94 4.04
CA ILE A 230 15.66 -5.31 4.56
C ILE A 230 14.24 -5.91 4.52
N PRO A 231 14.04 -7.01 3.76
CA PRO A 231 12.77 -7.74 3.71
C PRO A 231 12.24 -8.11 5.09
N LEU A 232 10.91 -8.13 5.25
CA LEU A 232 10.27 -8.51 6.52
C LEU A 232 10.69 -9.91 6.97
N TYR A 233 10.85 -10.84 6.03
CA TYR A 233 11.33 -12.19 6.32
C TYR A 233 12.69 -12.18 7.04
N GLU A 234 13.62 -11.33 6.59
CA GLU A 234 14.94 -11.19 7.22
C GLU A 234 14.86 -10.47 8.56
N GLN A 235 13.99 -9.47 8.69
CA GLN A 235 13.71 -8.80 9.96
C GLN A 235 13.17 -9.77 11.03
N ILE A 236 12.25 -10.65 10.64
CA ILE A 236 11.71 -11.71 11.52
C ILE A 236 12.85 -12.65 11.94
N ASN A 237 13.64 -13.17 10.99
CA ASN A 237 14.74 -14.09 11.32
C ASN A 237 15.84 -13.45 12.17
N LYS A 238 16.06 -12.14 12.04
CA LYS A 238 17.01 -11.40 12.89
C LYS A 238 16.48 -11.23 14.32
N ARG A 239 15.18 -10.96 14.46
CA ARG A 239 14.54 -10.73 15.76
C ARG A 239 14.31 -12.03 16.54
N TYR A 240 13.88 -13.07 15.84
CA TYR A 240 13.55 -14.36 16.42
C TYR A 240 14.62 -15.37 16.04
N SER A 241 15.46 -15.74 17.01
CA SER A 241 16.43 -16.81 16.80
C SER A 241 15.71 -18.11 16.43
N HIS A 242 14.64 -18.45 17.16
CA HIS A 242 13.79 -19.62 16.94
C HIS A 242 12.33 -19.20 17.10
N LEU A 243 11.48 -19.60 16.15
CA LEU A 243 10.02 -19.45 16.25
C LEU A 243 9.39 -20.74 16.80
N PRO A 244 8.31 -20.65 17.59
CA PRO A 244 7.53 -21.81 17.99
C PRO A 244 6.99 -22.60 16.79
N GLU A 245 6.80 -23.92 16.96
CA GLU A 245 6.29 -24.81 15.90
C GLU A 245 4.91 -24.41 15.37
N ASN A 246 4.10 -23.69 16.16
CA ASN A 246 2.79 -23.18 15.75
C ASN A 246 2.87 -21.93 14.85
N ILE A 247 4.05 -21.44 14.50
CA ILE A 247 4.24 -20.28 13.62
C ILE A 247 5.04 -20.68 12.39
N TRP A 248 4.46 -20.46 11.21
CA TRP A 248 5.09 -20.74 9.93
C TRP A 248 5.24 -19.45 9.12
N ILE A 249 6.48 -19.09 8.79
CA ILE A 249 6.77 -17.95 7.92
C ILE A 249 7.11 -18.47 6.53
N ILE A 250 6.41 -17.94 5.53
CA ILE A 250 6.64 -18.22 4.11
C ILE A 250 7.31 -16.99 3.51
N GLY A 251 8.59 -17.12 3.19
CA GLY A 251 9.44 -16.05 2.68
C GLY A 251 9.14 -15.69 1.22
N PRO A 252 9.65 -14.55 0.73
CA PRO A 252 9.18 -13.96 -0.53
C PRO A 252 9.61 -14.76 -1.78
N LYS A 253 10.63 -15.63 -1.65
CA LYS A 253 11.12 -16.53 -2.72
C LYS A 253 10.39 -17.87 -2.76
N ASP A 254 9.61 -18.21 -1.73
CA ASP A 254 8.91 -19.49 -1.68
C ASP A 254 7.81 -19.53 -2.74
N LYS A 255 7.79 -20.59 -3.55
CA LYS A 255 6.84 -20.80 -4.65
C LYS A 255 5.52 -21.37 -4.15
N VAL A 256 4.89 -20.66 -3.22
CA VAL A 256 3.59 -21.02 -2.65
C VAL A 256 2.48 -20.18 -3.29
N ASP A 257 1.41 -20.85 -3.75
CA ASP A 257 0.20 -20.19 -4.24
C ASP A 257 -0.64 -19.64 -3.08
N SER A 258 -0.82 -18.31 -3.08
CA SER A 258 -1.58 -17.58 -2.05
C SER A 258 -3.03 -18.08 -1.92
N TYR A 259 -3.67 -18.47 -3.03
CA TYR A 259 -5.07 -18.93 -3.00
C TYR A 259 -5.21 -20.31 -2.36
N SER A 260 -4.32 -21.23 -2.70
CA SER A 260 -4.27 -22.56 -2.10
C SER A 260 -4.01 -22.46 -0.60
N LEU A 261 -3.07 -21.59 -0.20
CA LEU A 261 -2.77 -21.33 1.21
C LEU A 261 -3.98 -20.73 1.95
N ALA A 262 -4.63 -19.73 1.36
CA ALA A 262 -5.82 -19.12 1.94
C ALA A 262 -6.99 -20.11 2.04
N ASN A 263 -7.16 -21.02 1.07
CA ASN A 263 -8.16 -22.08 1.12
C ASN A 263 -7.87 -23.12 2.21
N ALA A 264 -6.60 -23.38 2.53
CA ALA A 264 -6.21 -24.31 3.58
C ALA A 264 -6.39 -23.73 5.00
N CYS A 265 -6.25 -22.41 5.19
CA CYS A 265 -6.26 -21.78 6.52
C CYS A 265 -7.66 -21.36 7.01
N ARG A 266 -8.00 -21.52 8.30
CA ARG A 266 -9.33 -21.15 8.83
C ARG A 266 -9.70 -19.68 8.64
N ARG A 267 -8.77 -18.78 8.90
CA ARG A 267 -8.99 -17.31 8.95
C ARG A 267 -7.95 -16.58 8.11
N LEU A 268 -8.32 -15.38 7.67
CA LEU A 268 -7.43 -14.51 6.90
C LEU A 268 -7.33 -13.12 7.51
N GLY A 269 -6.10 -12.65 7.68
CA GLY A 269 -5.76 -11.26 7.98
C GLY A 269 -4.82 -10.68 6.92
N VAL A 270 -4.87 -9.36 6.76
CA VAL A 270 -4.07 -8.65 5.76
C VAL A 270 -3.58 -7.32 6.35
N LEU A 271 -2.28 -7.03 6.16
CA LEU A 271 -1.68 -5.79 6.67
C LEU A 271 -2.11 -4.55 5.90
N SER A 272 -2.08 -4.64 4.58
CA SER A 272 -2.51 -3.59 3.65
C SER A 272 -3.02 -4.27 2.39
N MET A 273 -3.94 -3.63 1.67
CA MET A 273 -4.70 -4.23 0.56
C MET A 273 -3.86 -5.21 -0.28
N ASN A 274 -4.07 -6.49 -0.05
CA ASN A 274 -3.70 -7.51 -1.01
C ASN A 274 -4.98 -7.95 -1.68
N SER A 275 -5.07 -7.70 -3.00
CA SER A 275 -6.24 -8.09 -3.79
C SER A 275 -6.60 -9.56 -3.56
N GLU A 276 -5.62 -10.43 -3.32
CA GLU A 276 -5.77 -11.87 -3.08
C GLU A 276 -6.76 -12.22 -1.97
N SER A 277 -6.86 -11.37 -0.93
CA SER A 277 -7.75 -11.60 0.21
C SER A 277 -9.24 -11.41 -0.09
N LEU A 278 -9.58 -10.50 -1.01
CA LEU A 278 -10.95 -10.20 -1.42
C LEU A 278 -11.63 -11.40 -2.09
N TYR A 279 -10.85 -12.35 -2.61
CA TYR A 279 -11.36 -13.42 -3.46
C TYR A 279 -11.64 -14.72 -2.70
N THR A 280 -11.47 -14.75 -1.38
CA THR A 280 -11.81 -15.92 -0.55
C THR A 280 -13.23 -15.77 0.02
N SER A 281 -13.95 -16.87 0.19
CA SER A 281 -15.27 -16.88 0.86
C SER A 281 -15.17 -16.87 2.38
N LYS A 282 -14.01 -16.51 2.93
CA LYS A 282 -13.71 -16.63 4.36
C LYS A 282 -13.97 -15.31 5.07
N PRO A 283 -14.22 -15.35 6.39
CA PRO A 283 -14.20 -14.13 7.21
C PRO A 283 -12.82 -13.50 7.07
N ASN A 284 -12.78 -12.32 6.45
CA ASN A 284 -11.56 -11.56 6.22
C ASN A 284 -11.50 -10.41 7.20
N PHE A 285 -10.35 -10.22 7.84
CA PHE A 285 -10.09 -9.04 8.66
C PHE A 285 -9.28 -8.03 7.89
N TRP A 286 -9.89 -6.86 7.67
CA TRP A 286 -9.27 -5.72 7.01
C TRP A 286 -8.56 -4.85 8.04
N GLY A 287 -7.24 -4.78 7.91
CA GLY A 287 -6.39 -4.03 8.83
C GLY A 287 -6.12 -4.80 10.11
N MET A 288 -4.89 -4.67 10.60
CA MET A 288 -4.42 -5.47 11.72
C MET A 288 -5.00 -5.02 13.07
N TYR A 289 -5.36 -3.74 13.24
CA TYR A 289 -5.87 -3.24 14.53
C TYR A 289 -7.26 -3.80 14.90
N PRO A 290 -8.27 -3.81 14.00
CA PRO A 290 -9.51 -4.55 14.24
C PRO A 290 -9.28 -6.03 14.49
N PHE A 291 -8.27 -6.63 13.85
CA PHE A 291 -7.93 -8.05 14.01
C PHE A 291 -7.35 -8.34 15.41
N LEU A 292 -6.36 -7.57 15.87
CA LEU A 292 -5.74 -7.74 17.19
C LEU A 292 -6.74 -7.59 18.35
N LYS A 293 -7.79 -6.77 18.20
CA LYS A 293 -8.85 -6.65 19.21
C LYS A 293 -9.71 -7.90 19.39
N GLN A 294 -9.68 -8.83 18.43
CA GLN A 294 -10.51 -10.04 18.45
C GLN A 294 -9.74 -11.31 18.86
N LEU A 295 -8.42 -11.22 19.03
CA LEU A 295 -7.54 -12.34 19.37
C LEU A 295 -7.37 -12.54 20.87
#